data_AF-A0AAN6MA98-F1
#
_entry.id   AF-A0AAN6MA98-F1
#
_cell.length_a   1.000
_cell.length_b   1.000
_cell.length_c   1.000
_cell.angle_alpha   90.00
_cell.angle_beta   90.00
_cell.angle_gamma   90.00
#
_symmetry.space_group_name_H-M   'P 1'
#
loop_
_entity.id
_entity.type
_entity.pdbx_description
1 polymer ?
#
loop_
_entity_poly.entity_id
_entity_poly.type
_entity_poly.pdbx_seq_one_letter_code
_entity_poly.pdbx_strand_id
1 'polypeptide(L)'
;MAAPLDDNDIPEFNNTEEDWPDPDVDSSTEEGAEITRRNETSIMASITRDVQQQVQTESADDDDDDDIPQSVYDKARDHNDQLTETERQLLLSRGDLVGLALAYPDSLTTDEIHDIFGWPPPDVTRANIQRAVGNTLISTPSEMYARVSNALDLGQFDTAIGDDEIILIMRLFHASENGDYNMKTPEDLGVPAFMAARTLLSRRLQLDLMTRRVVAYRYRDLNVRRHEWPAGVSVAPPTFPPGSQGDRGQATRDILTAINALQEQQALGNISEADFLARSGSLSASLTGLWPGPPRIPPEIMIMQSLPAWVRERYIAVRTESWPRTPSQPVLRADRSGAGPWPDYVPVEAAIDLFSEGTGSRGLDRDPDWADLPEAEKETYRARSEARRREAWAWFGRRLEREALERSPACPQPPPRAEPFEVFRDEQVAENRGEEVDFWEVVRRWDALSDEERWSYDEKMQMVNIRAMEEWQERMSNAAATADAAAPVG
;
A
#
# COMPACT_ATOMS: atom_id res chain seq x y z
N MET A 1 6.16 48.98 -23.38
CA MET A 1 5.97 47.99 -24.47
C MET A 1 7.05 46.94 -24.27
N ALA A 2 6.73 45.89 -23.52
CA ALA A 2 7.63 44.76 -23.28
C ALA A 2 7.36 43.70 -24.35
N ALA A 3 8.43 43.09 -24.87
CA ALA A 3 8.36 42.04 -25.88
C ALA A 3 7.78 40.75 -25.28
N PRO A 4 7.09 39.91 -26.07
CA PRO A 4 6.61 38.62 -25.60
C PRO A 4 7.79 37.65 -25.44
N LEU A 5 7.77 36.88 -24.35
CA LEU A 5 8.68 35.76 -24.12
C LEU A 5 8.33 34.61 -25.08
N ASP A 6 9.37 33.98 -25.61
CA ASP A 6 9.31 32.85 -26.54
C ASP A 6 9.07 31.56 -25.73
N ASP A 7 7.94 30.88 -25.97
CA ASP A 7 7.52 29.66 -25.25
C ASP A 7 8.32 28.40 -25.64
N ASN A 8 9.41 28.52 -26.40
CA ASN A 8 10.17 27.39 -26.95
C ASN A 8 11.49 27.05 -26.23
N ASP A 9 11.80 27.68 -25.09
CA ASP A 9 12.99 27.37 -24.27
C ASP A 9 12.64 26.52 -23.02
N ILE A 10 11.69 25.59 -23.14
CA ILE A 10 11.54 24.52 -22.14
C ILE A 10 12.50 23.40 -22.55
N PRO A 11 13.55 23.10 -21.77
CA PRO A 11 14.48 22.03 -22.11
C PRO A 11 13.73 20.69 -22.15
N GLU A 12 13.91 19.92 -23.22
CA GLU A 12 13.48 18.52 -23.29
C GLU A 12 14.18 17.74 -22.17
N PHE A 13 13.42 17.37 -21.13
CA PHE A 13 13.90 16.48 -20.08
C PHE A 13 13.92 15.05 -20.64
N ASN A 14 15.11 14.48 -20.76
CA ASN A 14 15.27 13.05 -21.01
C ASN A 14 15.07 12.31 -19.67
N ASN A 15 14.02 11.52 -19.56
CA ASN A 15 13.55 10.87 -18.31
C ASN A 15 14.30 9.56 -17.98
N THR A 16 15.57 9.45 -18.38
CA THR A 16 16.41 8.29 -18.03
C THR A 16 16.93 8.44 -16.61
N GLU A 17 16.68 7.44 -15.75
CA GLU A 17 17.17 7.32 -14.35
C GLU A 17 18.70 7.47 -14.20
N GLU A 18 19.47 7.47 -15.30
CA GLU A 18 20.94 7.53 -15.35
C GLU A 18 21.57 8.89 -14.99
N ASP A 19 20.81 9.99 -14.89
CA ASP A 19 21.36 11.35 -14.73
C ASP A 19 21.34 11.91 -13.29
N TRP A 20 21.24 11.04 -12.27
CA TRP A 20 21.32 11.50 -10.88
C TRP A 20 22.77 11.65 -10.39
N PRO A 21 23.11 12.77 -9.73
CA PRO A 21 24.44 13.00 -9.21
C PRO A 21 24.76 12.10 -8.01
N ASP A 22 26.05 11.83 -7.87
CA ASP A 22 26.64 11.04 -6.78
C ASP A 22 26.29 11.70 -5.42
N PRO A 23 25.70 10.97 -4.45
CA PRO A 23 25.36 11.53 -3.14
C PRO A 23 26.57 12.03 -2.33
N ASP A 24 27.79 11.75 -2.79
CA ASP A 24 29.04 12.22 -2.18
C ASP A 24 29.52 13.59 -2.72
N VAL A 25 28.73 14.27 -3.58
CA VAL A 25 29.07 15.63 -4.04
C VAL A 25 28.91 16.63 -2.89
N ASP A 26 30.05 17.17 -2.45
CA ASP A 26 30.14 18.17 -1.40
C ASP A 26 29.25 19.39 -1.72
N SER A 27 28.27 19.66 -0.84
CA SER A 27 27.33 20.79 -0.92
C SER A 27 28.00 22.18 -1.04
N SER A 28 29.30 22.29 -0.72
CA SER A 28 30.09 23.51 -0.89
C SER A 28 30.60 23.74 -2.32
N THR A 29 30.45 22.74 -3.20
CA THR A 29 30.76 22.87 -4.62
C THR A 29 29.60 23.49 -5.38
N GLU A 30 29.90 24.15 -6.50
CA GLU A 30 28.89 24.74 -7.38
C GLU A 30 27.91 23.68 -7.92
N GLU A 31 28.41 22.44 -8.12
CA GLU A 31 27.62 21.28 -8.49
C GLU A 31 26.68 20.84 -7.35
N GLY A 32 27.16 20.74 -6.11
CA GLY A 32 26.33 20.46 -4.93
C GLY A 32 25.23 21.51 -4.70
N ALA A 33 25.56 22.80 -4.89
CA ALA A 33 24.61 23.89 -4.74
C ALA A 33 23.52 23.91 -5.84
N GLU A 34 23.86 23.48 -7.06
CA GLU A 34 22.89 23.31 -8.14
C GLU A 34 21.92 22.15 -7.85
N ILE A 35 22.44 21.06 -7.30
CA ILE A 35 21.65 19.88 -6.91
C ILE A 35 20.67 20.24 -5.79
N THR A 36 21.13 20.97 -4.77
CA THR A 36 20.25 21.46 -3.70
C THR A 36 19.14 22.34 -4.27
N ARG A 37 19.46 23.28 -5.17
CA ARG A 37 18.44 24.12 -5.83
C ARG A 37 17.45 23.30 -6.65
N ARG A 38 17.91 22.25 -7.34
CA ARG A 38 17.04 21.35 -8.12
C ARG A 38 16.09 20.55 -7.21
N ASN A 39 16.58 20.04 -6.09
CA ASN A 39 15.77 19.35 -5.08
C ASN A 39 14.76 20.29 -4.43
N GLU A 40 15.17 21.49 -4.03
CA GLU A 40 14.28 22.51 -3.48
C GLU A 40 13.18 22.91 -4.48
N THR A 41 13.52 23.01 -5.77
CA THR A 41 12.54 23.30 -6.83
C THR A 41 11.55 22.16 -7.01
N SER A 42 12.01 20.90 -6.94
CA SER A 42 11.15 19.71 -6.99
C SER A 42 10.17 19.67 -5.81
N ILE A 43 10.68 19.92 -4.59
CA ILE A 43 9.87 19.99 -3.37
C ILE A 43 8.82 21.11 -3.47
N MET A 44 9.21 22.30 -3.94
CA MET A 44 8.27 23.41 -4.11
C MET A 44 7.22 23.14 -5.21
N ALA A 45 7.57 22.41 -6.27
CA ALA A 45 6.62 21.99 -7.29
C ALA A 45 5.61 20.96 -6.75
N SER A 46 6.07 20.02 -5.91
CA SER A 46 5.21 19.06 -5.21
C SER A 46 4.26 19.76 -4.23
N ILE A 47 4.76 20.68 -3.39
CA ILE A 47 3.92 21.48 -2.47
C ILE A 47 2.88 22.30 -3.23
N THR A 48 3.29 22.96 -4.33
CA THR A 48 2.36 23.78 -5.14
C THR A 48 1.27 22.92 -5.78
N ARG A 49 1.61 21.68 -6.18
CA ARG A 49 0.68 20.71 -6.73
C ARG A 49 -0.29 20.20 -5.67
N ASP A 50 0.19 19.86 -4.47
CA ASP A 50 -0.65 19.43 -3.35
C ASP A 50 -1.65 20.53 -2.95
N VAL A 51 -1.20 21.79 -2.95
CA VAL A 51 -2.09 22.95 -2.69
C VAL A 51 -3.14 23.11 -3.80
N GLN A 52 -2.78 22.92 -5.07
CA GLN A 52 -3.76 22.92 -6.17
C GLN A 52 -4.75 21.75 -6.09
N GLN A 53 -4.28 20.58 -5.67
CA GLN A 53 -5.06 19.36 -5.47
C GLN A 53 -6.13 19.58 -4.38
N GLN A 54 -5.73 20.18 -3.25
CA GLN A 54 -6.64 20.49 -2.15
C GLN A 54 -7.74 21.49 -2.55
N VAL A 55 -7.40 22.49 -3.36
CA VAL A 55 -8.37 23.48 -3.89
C VAL A 55 -9.35 22.86 -4.89
N GLN A 56 -8.96 21.83 -5.64
CA GLN A 56 -9.84 21.14 -6.58
C GLN A 56 -10.80 20.17 -5.86
N THR A 57 -10.35 19.49 -4.80
CA THR A 57 -11.18 18.55 -4.02
C THR A 57 -12.33 19.26 -3.28
N GLU A 58 -12.14 20.50 -2.82
CA GLU A 58 -13.19 21.27 -2.12
C GLU A 58 -14.33 21.79 -3.04
N SER A 59 -14.22 21.60 -4.36
CA SER A 59 -15.20 22.12 -5.34
C SER A 59 -16.16 21.07 -5.94
N ALA A 60 -16.06 19.81 -5.52
CA ALA A 60 -16.76 18.67 -6.12
C ALA A 60 -17.82 18.02 -5.18
N ASP A 61 -18.39 18.78 -4.24
CA ASP A 61 -19.45 18.32 -3.32
C ASP A 61 -20.87 18.33 -3.96
N ASP A 62 -21.04 17.84 -5.19
CA ASP A 62 -22.35 17.53 -5.76
C ASP A 62 -22.45 16.02 -6.04
N ASP A 63 -23.39 15.36 -5.33
CA ASP A 63 -23.67 13.92 -5.21
C ASP A 63 -24.11 13.20 -6.53
N ASP A 64 -23.31 13.26 -7.59
CA ASP A 64 -23.39 12.28 -8.68
C ASP A 64 -22.07 11.48 -8.70
N ASP A 65 -22.16 10.18 -8.45
CA ASP A 65 -21.08 9.20 -8.58
C ASP A 65 -20.52 9.22 -10.03
N ASP A 66 -19.65 10.18 -10.32
CA ASP A 66 -18.78 10.22 -11.50
C ASP A 66 -17.65 9.20 -11.34
N ASP A 67 -18.02 7.96 -11.01
CA ASP A 67 -17.11 6.83 -11.00
C ASP A 67 -16.53 6.67 -12.40
N ILE A 68 -15.22 6.90 -12.51
CA ILE A 68 -14.49 6.76 -13.76
C ILE A 68 -14.74 5.35 -14.31
N PRO A 69 -15.30 5.21 -15.53
CA PRO A 69 -15.64 3.90 -16.05
C PRO A 69 -14.42 2.99 -16.11
N GLN A 70 -14.58 1.71 -15.73
CA GLN A 70 -13.49 0.72 -15.75
C GLN A 70 -12.80 0.63 -17.12
N SER A 71 -13.55 0.83 -18.21
CA SER A 71 -13.01 0.85 -19.57
C SER A 71 -11.97 1.97 -19.79
N VAL A 72 -12.07 3.09 -19.08
CA VAL A 72 -11.07 4.17 -19.13
C VAL A 72 -9.79 3.73 -18.44
N TYR A 73 -9.87 3.03 -17.30
CA TYR A 73 -8.69 2.48 -16.63
C TYR A 73 -7.99 1.39 -17.47
N ASP A 74 -8.76 0.50 -18.09
CA ASP A 74 -8.21 -0.54 -18.96
C ASP A 74 -7.55 0.08 -20.20
N LYS A 75 -8.20 1.10 -20.80
CA LYS A 75 -7.62 1.86 -21.91
C LYS A 75 -6.36 2.60 -21.49
N ALA A 76 -6.33 3.23 -20.31
CA ALA A 76 -5.16 3.90 -19.79
C ALA A 76 -4.00 2.93 -19.54
N ARG A 77 -4.27 1.70 -19.10
CA ARG A 77 -3.29 0.64 -18.90
C ARG A 77 -2.69 0.12 -20.20
N ASP A 78 -3.53 -0.17 -21.20
CA ASP A 78 -3.13 -0.93 -22.39
C ASP A 78 -2.86 -0.05 -23.62
N HIS A 79 -3.50 1.12 -23.69
CA HIS A 79 -3.48 2.04 -24.83
C HIS A 79 -3.42 3.50 -24.36
N ASN A 80 -2.49 3.81 -23.45
CA ASN A 80 -2.35 5.12 -22.82
C ASN A 80 -2.21 6.27 -23.83
N ASP A 81 -1.55 6.01 -24.95
CA ASP A 81 -1.37 6.91 -26.08
C ASP A 81 -2.69 7.28 -26.79
N GLN A 82 -3.72 6.44 -26.67
CA GLN A 82 -5.03 6.61 -27.30
C GLN A 82 -6.07 7.29 -26.38
N LEU A 83 -5.68 7.68 -25.16
CA LEU A 83 -6.56 8.44 -24.28
C LEU A 83 -6.83 9.82 -24.88
N THR A 84 -8.12 10.16 -24.96
CA THR A 84 -8.60 11.50 -25.31
C THR A 84 -8.37 12.47 -24.17
N GLU A 85 -8.34 13.77 -24.47
CA GLU A 85 -8.15 14.80 -23.43
C GLU A 85 -9.21 14.71 -22.33
N THR A 86 -10.48 14.46 -22.70
CA THR A 86 -11.56 14.28 -21.73
C THR A 86 -11.32 13.08 -20.81
N GLU A 87 -10.83 11.94 -21.34
CA GLU A 87 -10.47 10.78 -20.51
C GLU A 87 -9.27 11.08 -19.59
N ARG A 88 -8.29 11.86 -20.05
CA ARG A 88 -7.16 12.30 -19.21
C ARG A 88 -7.61 13.22 -18.09
N GLN A 89 -8.46 14.22 -18.39
CA GLN A 89 -9.03 15.11 -17.38
C GLN A 89 -9.88 14.33 -16.37
N LEU A 90 -10.62 13.32 -16.82
CA LEU A 90 -11.38 12.44 -15.93
C LEU A 90 -10.45 11.63 -15.01
N LEU A 91 -9.33 11.09 -15.51
CA LEU A 91 -8.34 10.42 -14.67
C LEU A 91 -7.67 11.39 -13.67
N LEU A 92 -7.41 12.63 -14.10
CA LEU A 92 -6.86 13.67 -13.24
C LEU A 92 -7.84 14.17 -12.17
N SER A 93 -9.15 14.15 -12.43
CA SER A 93 -10.16 14.60 -11.46
C SER A 93 -10.22 13.72 -10.21
N ARG A 94 -9.59 12.53 -10.23
CA ARG A 94 -9.32 11.73 -9.01
C ARG A 94 -8.50 12.48 -7.98
N GLY A 95 -7.61 13.37 -8.45
CA GLY A 95 -6.68 14.09 -7.59
C GLY A 95 -5.80 13.14 -6.78
N ASP A 96 -5.24 12.08 -7.39
CA ASP A 96 -4.25 11.20 -6.75
C ASP A 96 -3.14 10.79 -7.72
N LEU A 97 -2.04 10.22 -7.20
CA LEU A 97 -0.91 9.75 -8.01
C LEU A 97 -1.31 8.63 -8.97
N VAL A 98 -2.35 7.84 -8.66
CA VAL A 98 -2.87 6.79 -9.55
C VAL A 98 -3.50 7.41 -10.79
N GLY A 99 -4.34 8.43 -10.61
CA GLY A 99 -4.94 9.21 -11.70
C GLY A 99 -3.88 9.90 -12.54
N LEU A 100 -2.88 10.53 -11.91
CA LEU A 100 -1.75 11.15 -12.63
C LEU A 100 -0.95 10.11 -13.42
N ALA A 101 -0.62 8.97 -12.83
CA ALA A 101 0.12 7.90 -13.50
C ALA A 101 -0.63 7.32 -14.71
N LEU A 102 -1.96 7.20 -14.61
CA LEU A 102 -2.80 6.72 -15.70
C LEU A 102 -3.02 7.80 -16.76
N ALA A 103 -3.08 9.08 -16.39
CA ALA A 103 -3.28 10.17 -17.32
C ALA A 103 -2.00 10.57 -18.05
N TYR A 104 -0.87 10.67 -17.35
CA TYR A 104 0.40 11.17 -17.85
C TYR A 104 1.57 10.43 -17.18
N PRO A 105 1.81 9.15 -17.53
CA PRO A 105 2.86 8.36 -16.87
C PRO A 105 4.26 8.98 -16.99
N ASP A 106 4.52 9.73 -18.06
CA ASP A 106 5.82 10.37 -18.33
C ASP A 106 6.03 11.67 -17.56
N SER A 107 4.99 12.22 -16.91
CA SER A 107 5.11 13.42 -16.08
C SER A 107 5.45 13.11 -14.63
N LEU A 108 5.48 11.83 -14.25
CA LEU A 108 5.82 11.41 -12.89
C LEU A 108 7.31 11.63 -12.61
N THR A 109 7.59 12.14 -11.43
CA THR A 109 8.93 12.18 -10.84
C THR A 109 9.34 10.80 -10.33
N THR A 110 10.63 10.61 -10.09
CA THR A 110 11.15 9.36 -9.50
C THR A 110 10.56 9.10 -8.12
N ASP A 111 10.38 10.13 -7.28
CA ASP A 111 9.74 9.99 -5.97
C ASP A 111 8.30 9.50 -6.08
N GLU A 112 7.51 10.08 -6.99
CA GLU A 112 6.11 9.66 -7.24
C GLU A 112 6.04 8.22 -7.77
N ILE A 113 7.00 7.80 -8.60
CA ILE A 113 7.13 6.41 -9.03
C ILE A 113 7.40 5.50 -7.82
N HIS A 114 8.33 5.87 -6.95
CA HIS A 114 8.66 5.12 -5.74
C HIS A 114 7.44 4.96 -4.82
N ASP A 115 6.66 6.02 -4.65
CA ASP A 115 5.41 5.98 -3.87
C ASP A 115 4.39 5.00 -4.46
N ILE A 116 4.18 5.02 -5.78
CA ILE A 116 3.26 4.09 -6.45
C ILE A 116 3.73 2.64 -6.29
N PHE A 117 5.03 2.37 -6.31
CA PHE A 117 5.54 1.02 -6.13
C PHE A 117 5.68 0.57 -4.67
N GLY A 118 5.57 1.49 -3.71
CA GLY A 118 5.83 1.28 -2.29
C GLY A 118 7.32 1.09 -1.98
N TRP A 119 8.19 1.67 -2.80
CA TRP A 119 9.64 1.68 -2.59
C TRP A 119 10.04 2.78 -1.60
N PRO A 120 11.14 2.63 -0.84
CA PRO A 120 11.71 3.74 -0.09
C PRO A 120 12.10 4.91 -1.02
N PRO A 121 12.35 6.11 -0.50
CA PRO A 121 12.91 7.21 -1.29
C PRO A 121 14.11 6.79 -2.17
N PRO A 122 14.34 7.41 -3.35
CA PRO A 122 15.31 6.94 -4.33
C PRO A 122 16.74 6.80 -3.81
N ASP A 123 17.19 7.74 -2.99
CA ASP A 123 18.50 7.73 -2.33
C ASP A 123 18.63 6.56 -1.34
N VAL A 124 17.61 6.30 -0.53
CA VAL A 124 17.54 5.18 0.40
C VAL A 124 17.50 3.85 -0.35
N THR A 125 16.69 3.77 -1.41
CA THR A 125 16.59 2.59 -2.28
C THR A 125 17.94 2.28 -2.93
N ARG A 126 18.61 3.30 -3.49
CA ARG A 126 19.96 3.18 -4.06
C ARG A 126 20.95 2.64 -3.03
N ALA A 127 21.01 3.24 -1.85
CA ALA A 127 21.90 2.79 -0.78
C ALA A 127 21.63 1.34 -0.35
N ASN A 128 20.36 0.93 -0.33
CA ASN A 128 19.98 -0.44 0.00
C ASN A 128 20.37 -1.44 -1.09
N ILE A 129 20.19 -1.08 -2.37
CA ILE A 129 20.62 -1.89 -3.52
C ILE A 129 22.14 -2.06 -3.50
N GLN A 130 22.89 -0.97 -3.38
CA GLN A 130 24.36 -1.02 -3.34
C GLN A 130 24.87 -1.89 -2.18
N ARG A 131 24.23 -1.80 -1.01
CA ARG A 131 24.55 -2.66 0.14
C ARG A 131 24.27 -4.13 -0.13
N ALA A 132 23.15 -4.46 -0.75
CA ALA A 132 22.77 -5.86 -1.04
C ALA A 132 23.62 -6.48 -2.15
N VAL A 133 24.04 -5.68 -3.13
CA VAL A 133 24.81 -6.16 -4.28
C VAL A 133 26.34 -6.07 -4.04
N GLY A 134 26.79 -5.36 -3.01
CA GLY A 134 28.21 -5.22 -2.68
C GLY A 134 28.97 -4.25 -3.58
N ASN A 135 28.39 -3.06 -3.82
CA ASN A 135 28.98 -1.95 -4.58
C ASN A 135 29.24 -2.21 -6.07
N THR A 136 28.43 -3.05 -6.73
CA THR A 136 28.38 -3.05 -8.20
C THR A 136 27.74 -1.77 -8.74
N LEU A 137 27.87 -1.52 -10.05
CA LEU A 137 27.24 -0.39 -10.75
C LEU A 137 25.70 -0.37 -10.70
N ILE A 138 25.06 -1.44 -10.22
CA ILE A 138 23.59 -1.51 -10.08
C ILE A 138 23.15 -0.63 -8.93
N SER A 139 22.32 0.35 -9.23
CA SER A 139 21.93 1.41 -8.30
C SER A 139 20.42 1.68 -8.29
N THR A 140 19.67 1.16 -9.26
CA THR A 140 18.23 1.39 -9.42
C THR A 140 17.40 0.10 -9.33
N PRO A 141 16.11 0.20 -8.96
CA PRO A 141 15.17 -0.92 -9.05
C PRO A 141 15.12 -1.55 -10.45
N SER A 142 15.05 -0.72 -11.49
CA SER A 142 14.97 -1.15 -12.89
C SER A 142 16.15 -2.03 -13.29
N GLU A 143 17.38 -1.61 -12.98
CA GLU A 143 18.59 -2.40 -13.22
C GLU A 143 18.60 -3.71 -12.43
N MET A 144 18.09 -3.68 -11.19
CA MET A 144 18.00 -4.87 -10.36
C MET A 144 17.05 -5.91 -10.98
N TYR A 145 15.87 -5.48 -11.43
CA TYR A 145 14.91 -6.34 -12.13
C TYR A 145 15.49 -6.86 -13.44
N ALA A 146 16.15 -6.01 -14.23
CA ALA A 146 16.80 -6.41 -15.48
C ALA A 146 17.91 -7.45 -15.26
N ARG A 147 18.73 -7.28 -14.21
CA ARG A 147 19.76 -8.25 -13.84
C ARG A 147 19.16 -9.61 -13.49
N VAL A 148 18.10 -9.61 -12.68
CA VAL A 148 17.43 -10.85 -12.30
C VAL A 148 16.79 -11.52 -13.51
N SER A 149 16.12 -10.76 -14.37
CA SER A 149 15.51 -11.26 -15.61
C SER A 149 16.57 -11.90 -16.52
N ASN A 150 17.70 -11.23 -16.73
CA ASN A 150 18.83 -11.78 -17.49
C ASN A 150 19.41 -13.06 -16.84
N ALA A 151 19.54 -13.09 -15.51
CA ALA A 151 19.98 -14.29 -14.80
C ALA A 151 18.99 -15.45 -14.96
N LEU A 152 17.68 -15.18 -15.04
CA LEU A 152 16.66 -16.17 -15.33
C LEU A 152 16.74 -16.67 -16.78
N ASP A 153 16.95 -15.78 -17.75
CA ASP A 153 17.10 -16.14 -19.16
C ASP A 153 18.35 -16.98 -19.42
N LEU A 154 19.45 -16.69 -18.72
CA LEU A 154 20.70 -17.45 -18.79
C LEU A 154 20.68 -18.73 -17.94
N GLY A 155 19.70 -18.89 -17.04
CA GLY A 155 19.58 -20.08 -16.18
C GLY A 155 20.62 -20.08 -15.07
N GLN A 156 21.08 -18.88 -14.72
CA GLN A 156 22.13 -18.62 -13.74
C GLN A 156 21.58 -17.96 -12.48
N PHE A 157 20.25 -17.87 -12.32
CA PHE A 157 19.59 -17.20 -11.20
C PHE A 157 20.17 -17.59 -9.84
N ASP A 158 20.29 -18.90 -9.54
CA ASP A 158 20.84 -19.40 -8.27
C ASP A 158 22.33 -19.04 -8.03
N THR A 159 23.07 -18.73 -9.09
CA THR A 159 24.51 -18.42 -9.02
C THR A 159 24.82 -16.94 -9.15
N ALA A 160 23.96 -16.18 -9.85
CA ALA A 160 24.18 -14.80 -10.23
C ALA A 160 23.46 -13.81 -9.31
N ILE A 161 22.40 -14.24 -8.62
CA ILE A 161 21.59 -13.41 -7.71
C ILE A 161 21.79 -13.92 -6.28
N GLY A 162 22.34 -13.07 -5.41
CA GLY A 162 22.58 -13.40 -4.01
C GLY A 162 21.30 -13.49 -3.17
N ASP A 163 21.39 -14.13 -1.99
CA ASP A 163 20.25 -14.25 -1.07
C ASP A 163 19.76 -12.88 -0.57
N ASP A 164 20.68 -11.94 -0.29
CA ASP A 164 20.34 -10.59 0.17
C ASP A 164 19.67 -9.76 -0.94
N GLU A 165 20.06 -9.97 -2.19
CA GLU A 165 19.41 -9.39 -3.37
C GLU A 165 17.95 -9.86 -3.50
N ILE A 166 17.71 -11.17 -3.34
CA ILE A 166 16.36 -11.76 -3.35
C ILE A 166 15.50 -11.21 -2.22
N ILE A 167 16.06 -11.11 -1.02
CA ILE A 167 15.36 -10.56 0.16
C ILE A 167 15.01 -9.09 -0.09
N LEU A 168 15.93 -8.31 -0.61
CA LEU A 168 15.73 -6.89 -0.88
C LEU A 168 14.58 -6.66 -1.86
N ILE A 169 14.55 -7.38 -2.99
CA ILE A 169 13.48 -7.27 -3.99
C ILE A 169 12.13 -7.67 -3.38
N MET A 170 12.09 -8.73 -2.55
CA MET A 170 10.84 -9.15 -1.91
C MET A 170 10.32 -8.18 -0.86
N ARG A 171 11.22 -7.44 -0.24
CA ARG A 171 10.90 -6.34 0.68
C ARG A 171 10.72 -5.02 -0.06
N LEU A 172 10.52 -5.03 -1.38
CA LEU A 172 10.31 -3.79 -2.15
C LEU A 172 11.42 -2.75 -1.91
N PHE A 173 12.67 -3.22 -1.79
CA PHE A 173 13.88 -2.44 -1.55
C PHE A 173 14.05 -1.81 -0.14
N HIS A 174 13.24 -2.24 0.83
CA HIS A 174 13.42 -1.86 2.24
C HIS A 174 14.55 -2.66 2.94
N ALA A 175 15.37 -1.98 3.76
CA ALA A 175 16.57 -2.56 4.38
C ALA A 175 16.30 -3.56 5.52
N SER A 176 15.29 -3.34 6.35
CA SER A 176 15.09 -4.09 7.60
C SER A 176 13.80 -4.90 7.62
N GLU A 177 13.80 -5.93 8.48
CA GLU A 177 12.65 -6.81 8.75
C GLU A 177 11.73 -6.25 9.85
N ASN A 178 12.08 -5.11 10.45
CA ASN A 178 11.33 -4.49 11.54
C ASN A 178 10.01 -3.93 11.01
N GLY A 179 9.03 -4.82 10.82
CA GLY A 179 7.76 -4.87 11.53
C GLY A 179 6.77 -3.72 11.39
N ASP A 180 7.21 -2.49 11.12
CA ASP A 180 6.35 -1.31 11.19
C ASP A 180 5.88 -0.83 9.82
N TYR A 181 6.51 -1.28 8.74
CA TYR A 181 5.94 -1.13 7.40
C TYR A 181 5.06 -2.34 7.07
N ASN A 182 4.00 -2.51 7.87
CA ASN A 182 2.70 -2.91 7.34
C ASN A 182 2.23 -1.79 6.39
N MET A 183 2.99 -1.51 5.32
CA MET A 183 2.45 -0.73 4.21
C MET A 183 1.37 -1.63 3.65
N LYS A 184 0.14 -1.36 4.07
CA LYS A 184 -0.99 -1.57 3.20
C LYS A 184 -0.60 -0.86 1.92
N THR A 185 -0.17 -1.62 0.93
CA THR A 185 0.02 -1.08 -0.40
C THR A 185 -1.30 -0.42 -0.79
N PRO A 186 -1.33 0.58 -1.68
CA PRO A 186 -2.60 1.13 -2.13
C PRO A 186 -3.56 0.04 -2.66
N GLU A 187 -3.04 -1.11 -3.11
CA GLU A 187 -3.78 -2.36 -3.37
C GLU A 187 -4.51 -2.91 -2.13
N ASP A 188 -3.85 -2.98 -0.97
CA ASP A 188 -4.44 -3.39 0.32
C ASP A 188 -5.43 -2.35 0.88
N LEU A 189 -5.36 -1.11 0.40
CA LEU A 189 -6.32 -0.05 0.70
C LEU A 189 -7.51 -0.03 -0.28
N GLY A 190 -7.52 -0.92 -1.28
CA GLY A 190 -8.59 -0.99 -2.27
C GLY A 190 -8.66 0.23 -3.18
N VAL A 191 -7.53 0.95 -3.38
CA VAL A 191 -7.51 2.13 -4.26
C VAL A 191 -7.87 1.70 -5.69
N PRO A 192 -8.97 2.23 -6.27
CA PRO A 192 -9.39 1.85 -7.62
C PRO A 192 -8.29 2.09 -8.64
N ALA A 193 -8.16 1.18 -9.61
CA ALA A 193 -7.20 1.25 -10.71
C ALA A 193 -5.70 1.30 -10.33
N PHE A 194 -5.34 1.13 -9.05
CA PHE A 194 -3.93 1.09 -8.63
C PHE A 194 -3.13 0.03 -9.40
N MET A 195 -3.72 -1.16 -9.60
CA MET A 195 -3.08 -2.23 -10.37
C MET A 195 -2.93 -1.88 -11.86
N ALA A 196 -3.84 -1.07 -12.42
CA ALA A 196 -3.71 -0.57 -13.78
C ALA A 196 -2.52 0.39 -13.90
N ALA A 197 -2.39 1.34 -12.96
CA ALA A 197 -1.26 2.27 -12.91
C ALA A 197 0.08 1.55 -12.73
N ARG A 198 0.16 0.63 -11.74
CA ARG A 198 1.36 -0.15 -11.49
C ARG A 198 1.76 -1.01 -12.69
N THR A 199 0.79 -1.61 -13.38
CA THR A 199 1.06 -2.40 -14.60
C THR A 199 1.58 -1.52 -15.73
N LEU A 200 0.97 -0.36 -15.95
CA LEU A 200 1.41 0.62 -16.95
C LEU A 200 2.86 1.06 -16.67
N LEU A 201 3.16 1.49 -15.45
CA LEU A 201 4.50 1.93 -15.07
C LEU A 201 5.52 0.80 -15.12
N SER A 202 5.14 -0.42 -14.71
CA SER A 202 6.04 -1.58 -14.80
C SER A 202 6.45 -1.86 -16.24
N ARG A 203 5.53 -1.74 -17.20
CA ARG A 203 5.85 -1.88 -18.63
C ARG A 203 6.80 -0.79 -19.09
N ARG A 204 6.57 0.47 -18.70
CA ARG A 204 7.44 1.60 -19.10
C ARG A 204 8.85 1.52 -18.52
N LEU A 205 8.96 1.13 -17.26
CA LEU A 205 10.23 0.92 -16.55
C LEU A 205 10.88 -0.43 -16.87
N GLN A 206 10.27 -1.24 -17.74
CA GLN A 206 10.73 -2.59 -18.10
C GLN A 206 10.90 -3.51 -16.87
N LEU A 207 10.08 -3.29 -15.84
CA LEU A 207 10.04 -4.13 -14.67
C LEU A 207 9.29 -5.40 -15.02
N ASP A 208 10.03 -6.49 -15.16
CA ASP A 208 9.43 -7.79 -15.34
C ASP A 208 8.71 -8.23 -14.05
N LEU A 209 7.39 -8.02 -13.99
CA LEU A 209 6.58 -8.46 -12.85
C LEU A 209 6.63 -9.97 -12.63
N MET A 210 7.01 -10.76 -13.65
CA MET A 210 7.22 -12.21 -13.52
C MET A 210 8.51 -12.51 -12.77
N THR A 211 9.56 -11.71 -12.98
CA THR A 211 10.77 -11.75 -12.17
C THR A 211 10.44 -11.65 -10.69
N ARG A 212 9.54 -10.74 -10.28
CA ARG A 212 9.10 -10.64 -8.87
C ARG A 212 8.48 -11.95 -8.36
N ARG A 213 7.67 -12.65 -9.17
CA ARG A 213 7.07 -13.94 -8.78
C ARG A 213 8.13 -15.01 -8.56
N VAL A 214 9.13 -15.12 -9.45
CA VAL A 214 10.21 -16.10 -9.28
C VAL A 214 11.04 -15.81 -8.04
N VAL A 215 11.39 -14.55 -7.83
CA VAL A 215 12.07 -14.09 -6.63
C VAL A 215 11.24 -14.44 -5.38
N ALA A 216 9.91 -14.30 -5.41
CA ALA A 216 9.04 -14.68 -4.30
C ALA A 216 9.09 -16.18 -3.96
N TYR A 217 9.11 -17.05 -4.97
CA TYR A 217 9.29 -18.49 -4.75
C TYR A 217 10.65 -18.80 -4.14
N ARG A 218 11.72 -18.16 -4.62
CA ARG A 218 13.07 -18.35 -4.07
C ARG A 218 13.19 -17.83 -2.66
N TYR A 219 12.66 -16.64 -2.38
CA TYR A 219 12.61 -16.04 -1.05
C TYR A 219 11.86 -16.92 -0.06
N ARG A 220 10.77 -17.57 -0.51
CA ARG A 220 10.08 -18.56 0.31
C ARG A 220 11.01 -19.75 0.65
N ASP A 221 11.76 -20.28 -0.31
CA ASP A 221 12.74 -21.34 -0.03
C ASP A 221 13.84 -20.88 0.93
N LEU A 222 14.33 -19.64 0.77
CA LEU A 222 15.31 -19.02 1.67
C LEU A 222 14.79 -18.90 3.09
N ASN A 223 13.56 -18.43 3.27
CA ASN A 223 12.95 -18.34 4.60
C ASN A 223 12.82 -19.70 5.25
N VAL A 224 12.53 -20.74 4.47
CA VAL A 224 12.43 -22.12 4.97
C VAL A 224 13.79 -22.66 5.40
N ARG A 225 14.88 -22.25 4.74
CA ARG A 225 16.25 -22.59 5.15
C ARG A 225 16.75 -21.77 6.34
N ARG A 226 16.48 -20.45 6.37
CA ARG A 226 16.91 -19.54 7.45
C ARG A 226 16.19 -19.82 8.77
N HIS A 227 14.91 -20.20 8.71
CA HIS A 227 14.19 -20.72 9.87
C HIS A 227 14.59 -22.19 10.07
N GLU A 228 15.85 -22.40 10.49
CA GLU A 228 16.30 -23.68 11.00
C GLU A 228 15.30 -24.12 12.07
N TRP A 229 14.62 -25.21 11.76
CA TRP A 229 13.77 -25.92 12.69
C TRP A 229 14.55 -26.17 13.99
N PRO A 230 13.93 -26.01 15.17
CA PRO A 230 14.61 -26.21 16.44
C PRO A 230 15.40 -27.53 16.41
N ALA A 231 16.70 -27.43 16.70
CA ALA A 231 17.68 -28.51 16.63
C ALA A 231 17.13 -29.77 17.34
N GLY A 232 16.66 -30.73 16.56
CA GLY A 232 15.96 -31.92 17.08
C GLY A 232 14.84 -32.43 16.18
N VAL A 233 14.32 -31.61 15.27
CA VAL A 233 13.34 -32.06 14.26
C VAL A 233 14.08 -32.42 12.97
N SER A 234 14.49 -33.68 12.86
CA SER A 234 14.93 -34.25 11.58
C SER A 234 13.71 -34.45 10.68
N VAL A 235 13.15 -33.38 10.14
CA VAL A 235 12.40 -33.50 8.89
C VAL A 235 13.48 -33.81 7.85
N ALA A 236 13.47 -35.02 7.29
CA ALA A 236 14.34 -35.31 6.17
C ALA A 236 14.15 -34.17 5.17
N PRO A 237 15.20 -33.41 4.79
CA PRO A 237 15.05 -32.38 3.77
C PRO A 237 14.36 -33.06 2.60
N PRO A 238 13.34 -32.45 1.97
CA PRO A 238 12.62 -33.08 0.88
C PRO A 238 13.66 -33.68 -0.07
N THR A 239 13.69 -35.02 -0.13
CA THR A 239 14.71 -35.75 -0.88
C THR A 239 14.46 -35.45 -2.33
N PHE A 240 15.11 -34.41 -2.82
CA PHE A 240 15.04 -34.02 -4.20
C PHE A 240 15.95 -34.97 -4.98
N PRO A 241 15.49 -35.51 -6.12
CA PRO A 241 16.33 -36.37 -6.93
C PRO A 241 17.60 -35.61 -7.33
N PRO A 242 18.80 -36.17 -7.08
CA PRO A 242 20.07 -35.56 -7.48
C PRO A 242 20.08 -35.44 -9.02
N GLY A 243 20.14 -34.20 -9.51
CA GLY A 243 20.00 -33.85 -10.93
C GLY A 243 18.96 -32.74 -11.22
N SER A 244 18.07 -32.43 -10.27
CA SER A 244 16.85 -31.64 -10.53
C SER A 244 16.97 -30.11 -10.50
N GLN A 245 18.13 -29.52 -10.20
CA GLN A 245 18.21 -28.06 -10.04
C GLN A 245 18.22 -27.33 -11.40
N GLY A 246 18.99 -27.83 -12.38
CA GLY A 246 18.95 -27.35 -13.76
C GLY A 246 17.58 -27.56 -14.41
N ASP A 247 16.97 -28.73 -14.17
CA ASP A 247 15.64 -29.07 -14.68
C ASP A 247 14.53 -28.17 -14.10
N ARG A 248 14.66 -27.72 -12.85
CA ARG A 248 13.71 -26.77 -12.25
C ARG A 248 13.85 -25.37 -12.80
N GLY A 249 15.08 -24.88 -13.00
CA GLY A 249 15.31 -23.60 -13.65
C GLY A 249 14.66 -23.58 -15.03
N GLN A 250 14.88 -24.66 -15.81
CA GLN A 250 14.27 -24.81 -17.12
C GLN A 250 12.74 -24.94 -17.05
N ALA A 251 12.19 -25.79 -16.18
CA ALA A 251 10.74 -25.94 -16.05
C ALA A 251 10.04 -24.65 -15.57
N THR A 252 10.69 -23.88 -14.68
CA THR A 252 10.24 -22.56 -14.27
C THR A 252 10.18 -21.63 -15.48
N ARG A 253 11.26 -21.58 -16.27
CA ARG A 253 11.32 -20.78 -17.50
C ARG A 253 10.26 -21.19 -18.51
N ASP A 254 10.06 -22.49 -18.75
CA ASP A 254 9.08 -23.00 -19.70
C ASP A 254 7.65 -22.60 -19.30
N ILE A 255 7.33 -22.68 -18.00
CA ILE A 255 6.03 -22.28 -17.48
C ILE A 255 5.83 -20.76 -17.61
N LEU A 256 6.84 -19.95 -17.29
CA LEU A 256 6.75 -18.49 -17.42
C LEU A 256 6.62 -18.07 -18.89
N THR A 257 7.39 -18.70 -19.78
CA THR A 257 7.28 -18.51 -21.23
C THR A 257 5.87 -18.83 -21.73
N ALA A 258 5.26 -19.91 -21.22
CA ALA A 258 3.89 -20.27 -21.55
C ALA A 258 2.86 -19.25 -21.01
N ILE A 259 3.07 -18.67 -19.83
CA ILE A 259 2.20 -17.62 -19.29
C ILE A 259 2.30 -16.34 -20.14
N ASN A 260 3.52 -15.94 -20.53
CA ASN A 260 3.72 -14.76 -21.39
C ASN A 260 3.08 -14.96 -22.76
N ALA A 261 3.25 -16.13 -23.38
CA ALA A 261 2.61 -16.46 -24.65
C ALA A 261 1.07 -16.43 -24.54
N LEU A 262 0.50 -16.84 -23.40
CA LEU A 262 -0.95 -16.70 -23.16
C LEU A 262 -1.38 -15.24 -23.03
N GLN A 263 -0.58 -14.41 -22.35
CA GLN A 263 -0.87 -12.98 -22.21
C GLN A 263 -0.82 -12.26 -23.56
N GLU A 264 0.16 -12.58 -24.40
CA GLU A 264 0.22 -12.09 -25.79
C GLU A 264 -0.98 -12.56 -26.61
N GLN A 265 -1.39 -13.83 -26.48
CA GLN A 265 -2.58 -14.33 -27.16
C GLN A 265 -3.86 -13.62 -26.69
N GLN A 266 -3.96 -13.27 -25.41
CA GLN A 266 -5.08 -12.51 -24.87
C GLN A 266 -5.08 -11.08 -25.43
N ALA A 267 -3.94 -10.41 -25.44
CA ALA A 267 -3.79 -9.05 -25.97
C ALA A 267 -4.14 -8.97 -27.47
N LEU A 268 -3.84 -10.02 -28.24
CA LEU A 268 -4.24 -10.15 -29.64
C LEU A 268 -5.71 -10.54 -29.86
N GLY A 269 -6.48 -10.77 -28.79
CA GLY A 269 -7.87 -11.24 -28.86
C GLY A 269 -8.03 -12.69 -29.34
N ASN A 270 -6.95 -13.48 -29.37
CA ASN A 270 -6.97 -14.87 -29.82
C ASN A 270 -7.55 -15.83 -28.77
N ILE A 271 -7.54 -15.43 -27.50
CA ILE A 271 -8.17 -16.16 -26.40
C ILE A 271 -9.01 -15.20 -25.55
N SER A 272 -10.10 -15.72 -24.98
CA SER A 272 -10.93 -14.94 -24.07
C SER A 272 -10.19 -14.71 -22.73
N GLU A 273 -10.60 -13.68 -21.98
CA GLU A 273 -10.09 -13.44 -20.62
C GLU A 273 -10.35 -14.64 -19.69
N ALA A 274 -11.51 -15.27 -19.80
CA ALA A 274 -11.84 -16.47 -19.02
C ALA A 274 -10.89 -17.64 -19.34
N ASP A 275 -10.55 -17.85 -20.61
CA ASP A 275 -9.58 -18.88 -21.03
C ASP A 275 -8.16 -18.54 -20.55
N PHE A 276 -7.77 -17.27 -20.62
CA PHE A 276 -6.50 -16.78 -20.09
C PHE A 276 -6.39 -17.07 -18.59
N LEU A 277 -7.40 -16.70 -17.80
CA LEU A 277 -7.42 -16.92 -16.35
C LEU A 277 -7.37 -18.41 -16.00
N ALA A 278 -8.12 -19.26 -16.70
CA ALA A 278 -8.11 -20.71 -16.48
C ALA A 278 -6.73 -21.34 -16.77
N ARG A 279 -6.13 -21.00 -17.91
CA ARG A 279 -4.84 -21.56 -18.35
C ARG A 279 -3.67 -21.01 -17.54
N SER A 280 -3.64 -19.71 -17.30
CA SER A 280 -2.62 -19.07 -16.45
C SER A 280 -2.70 -19.56 -15.01
N GLY A 281 -3.91 -19.84 -14.50
CA GLY A 281 -4.13 -20.48 -13.20
C GLY A 281 -3.52 -21.89 -13.14
N SER A 282 -3.73 -22.71 -14.18
CA SER A 282 -3.12 -24.04 -14.26
C SER A 282 -1.59 -23.99 -14.32
N LEU A 283 -1.02 -23.08 -15.12
CA LEU A 283 0.43 -22.87 -15.21
C LEU A 283 1.01 -22.35 -13.88
N SER A 284 0.31 -21.45 -13.20
CA SER A 284 0.70 -20.96 -11.87
C SER A 284 0.66 -22.08 -10.82
N ALA A 285 -0.29 -23.01 -10.93
CA ALA A 285 -0.33 -24.20 -10.08
C ALA A 285 0.88 -25.13 -10.36
N SER A 286 1.25 -25.33 -11.62
CA SER A 286 2.46 -26.07 -11.99
C SER A 286 3.73 -25.38 -11.47
N LEU A 287 3.82 -24.05 -11.55
CA LEU A 287 4.91 -23.26 -10.99
C LEU A 287 5.03 -23.45 -9.48
N THR A 288 3.89 -23.43 -8.78
CA THR A 288 3.81 -23.72 -7.34
C THR A 288 4.20 -25.17 -7.03
N GLY A 289 3.91 -26.11 -7.93
CA GLY A 289 4.31 -27.52 -7.81
C GLY A 289 5.81 -27.77 -8.00
N LEU A 290 6.52 -26.91 -8.74
CA LEU A 290 8.00 -26.95 -8.85
C LEU A 290 8.70 -26.49 -7.57
N TRP A 291 8.01 -25.65 -6.80
CA TRP A 291 8.45 -25.13 -5.51
C TRP A 291 7.44 -25.53 -4.43
N PRO A 292 7.27 -26.84 -4.17
CA PRO A 292 6.40 -27.27 -3.09
C PRO A 292 7.02 -26.68 -1.84
N GLY A 293 6.34 -25.68 -1.26
CA GLY A 293 6.75 -25.16 0.04
C GLY A 293 6.90 -26.32 1.03
N PRO A 294 7.59 -26.13 2.16
CA PRO A 294 7.54 -27.13 3.21
C PRO A 294 6.06 -27.47 3.45
N PRO A 295 5.74 -28.74 3.80
CA PRO A 295 4.40 -29.04 4.28
C PRO A 295 4.04 -27.94 5.28
N ARG A 296 2.91 -27.26 5.07
CA ARG A 296 2.42 -26.25 6.02
C ARG A 296 2.23 -27.01 7.33
N ILE A 297 3.24 -26.97 8.17
CA ILE A 297 3.17 -27.51 9.52
C ILE A 297 2.46 -26.41 10.28
N PRO A 298 1.17 -26.59 10.65
CA PRO A 298 0.41 -25.56 11.31
C PRO A 298 1.14 -25.12 12.59
N PRO A 299 0.99 -23.86 13.04
CA PRO A 299 1.56 -23.39 14.31
C PRO A 299 1.25 -24.34 15.47
N GLU A 300 0.11 -25.03 15.42
CA GLU A 300 -0.29 -26.06 16.37
C GLU A 300 0.65 -27.29 16.38
N ILE A 301 1.24 -27.69 15.25
CA ILE A 301 2.26 -28.76 15.23
C ILE A 301 3.58 -28.29 15.85
N MET A 302 3.97 -27.02 15.70
CA MET A 302 5.14 -26.49 16.43
C MET A 302 4.91 -26.53 17.95
N ILE A 303 3.69 -26.20 18.40
CA ILE A 303 3.28 -26.35 19.80
C ILE A 303 3.29 -27.83 20.21
N MET A 304 2.81 -28.75 19.37
CA MET A 304 2.79 -30.19 19.67
C MET A 304 4.17 -30.84 19.81
N GLN A 305 5.21 -30.25 19.22
CA GLN A 305 6.57 -30.77 19.34
C GLN A 305 7.24 -30.45 20.69
N SER A 306 6.70 -29.50 21.44
CA SER A 306 7.05 -29.27 22.86
C SER A 306 6.30 -30.18 23.84
N LEU A 307 5.26 -30.92 23.39
CA LEU A 307 4.48 -31.80 24.25
C LEU A 307 5.16 -33.17 24.43
N PRO A 308 5.00 -33.80 25.62
CA PRO A 308 5.48 -35.16 25.87
C PRO A 308 4.99 -36.17 24.82
N ALA A 309 5.82 -37.17 24.50
CA ALA A 309 5.58 -38.14 23.43
C ALA A 309 4.18 -38.79 23.47
N TRP A 310 3.67 -39.11 24.66
CA TRP A 310 2.36 -39.73 24.84
C TRP A 310 1.18 -38.80 24.51
N VAL A 311 1.33 -37.48 24.64
CA VAL A 311 0.34 -36.48 24.20
C VAL A 311 0.37 -36.34 22.68
N ARG A 312 1.57 -36.40 22.11
CA ARG A 312 1.84 -36.34 20.67
C ARG A 312 1.23 -37.54 19.94
N GLU A 313 1.44 -38.75 20.45
CA GLU A 313 0.87 -39.99 19.90
C GLU A 313 -0.66 -40.00 19.96
N ARG A 314 -1.25 -39.50 21.06
CA ARG A 314 -2.70 -39.40 21.21
C ARG A 314 -3.32 -38.36 20.27
N TYR A 315 -2.61 -37.25 20.00
CA TYR A 315 -3.09 -36.20 19.10
C TYR A 315 -2.91 -36.58 17.61
N ILE A 316 -1.80 -37.23 17.27
CA ILE A 316 -1.56 -37.77 15.92
C ILE A 316 -2.59 -38.85 15.59
N ALA A 317 -2.86 -39.79 16.52
CA ALA A 317 -3.87 -40.82 16.33
C ALA A 317 -5.29 -40.26 16.09
N VAL A 318 -5.61 -39.08 16.64
CA VAL A 318 -6.90 -38.40 16.42
C VAL A 318 -6.97 -37.64 15.09
N ARG A 319 -5.83 -37.19 14.53
CA ARG A 319 -5.79 -36.37 13.29
C ARG A 319 -5.38 -37.13 12.02
N THR A 320 -4.65 -38.25 12.08
CA THR A 320 -4.31 -39.01 10.87
C THR A 320 -5.51 -39.70 10.21
N GLU A 321 -6.65 -39.78 10.90
CA GLU A 321 -7.90 -40.28 10.32
C GLU A 321 -8.68 -39.21 9.53
N SER A 322 -8.26 -37.94 9.53
CA SER A 322 -9.12 -36.82 9.09
C SER A 322 -8.52 -35.83 8.08
N TRP A 323 -7.43 -36.13 7.37
CA TRP A 323 -6.86 -35.22 6.36
C TRP A 323 -6.55 -35.86 4.99
N PRO A 324 -6.84 -35.17 3.87
CA PRO A 324 -7.67 -33.97 3.75
C PRO A 324 -9.16 -34.35 3.73
N ARG A 325 -9.99 -33.67 4.53
CA ARG A 325 -11.44 -33.68 4.31
C ARG A 325 -11.74 -32.84 3.08
N THR A 326 -12.22 -33.49 2.03
CA THR A 326 -12.84 -32.79 0.90
C THR A 326 -14.07 -32.07 1.45
N PRO A 327 -14.17 -30.73 1.36
CA PRO A 327 -15.33 -30.01 1.84
C PRO A 327 -16.57 -30.56 1.13
N SER A 328 -17.62 -30.85 1.91
CA SER A 328 -18.85 -31.43 1.38
C SER A 328 -19.58 -30.48 0.42
N GLN A 329 -19.33 -29.16 0.54
CA GLN A 329 -19.86 -28.11 -0.34
C GLN A 329 -18.86 -26.96 -0.54
N PRO A 330 -18.87 -26.27 -1.70
CA PRO A 330 -18.05 -25.09 -1.91
C PRO A 330 -18.51 -23.91 -1.02
N VAL A 331 -17.55 -23.15 -0.49
CA VAL A 331 -17.81 -21.89 0.23
C VAL A 331 -18.25 -20.83 -0.79
N LEU A 332 -19.40 -20.20 -0.57
CA LEU A 332 -19.96 -19.21 -1.50
C LEU A 332 -19.29 -17.85 -1.28
N ARG A 333 -19.26 -17.00 -2.32
CA ARG A 333 -18.80 -15.59 -2.20
C ARG A 333 -19.58 -14.85 -1.10
N ALA A 334 -20.89 -15.10 -1.00
CA ALA A 334 -21.75 -14.50 0.02
C ALA A 334 -21.33 -14.86 1.46
N ASP A 335 -20.66 -16.01 1.66
CA ASP A 335 -20.18 -16.43 2.98
C ASP A 335 -18.97 -15.59 3.43
N ARG A 336 -18.17 -15.12 2.48
CA ARG A 336 -16.94 -14.34 2.70
C ARG A 336 -17.13 -12.83 2.59
N SER A 337 -17.99 -12.38 1.69
CA SER A 337 -18.12 -10.96 1.33
C SER A 337 -19.54 -10.44 1.49
N GLY A 338 -20.53 -11.33 1.70
CA GLY A 338 -21.93 -10.93 1.75
C GLY A 338 -22.66 -10.89 0.42
N ALA A 339 -23.97 -10.62 0.49
CA ALA A 339 -24.88 -10.60 -0.65
C ALA A 339 -25.39 -9.20 -1.04
N GLY A 340 -25.09 -8.17 -0.24
CA GLY A 340 -25.55 -6.80 -0.48
C GLY A 340 -24.52 -5.94 -1.24
N PRO A 341 -24.94 -4.79 -1.78
CA PRO A 341 -24.08 -3.80 -2.44
C PRO A 341 -23.29 -3.02 -1.38
N TRP A 342 -22.38 -3.71 -0.69
CA TRP A 342 -21.58 -3.12 0.38
C TRP A 342 -20.28 -2.57 -0.21
N PRO A 343 -19.88 -1.33 0.11
CA PRO A 343 -18.56 -0.82 -0.26
C PRO A 343 -17.44 -1.66 0.37
N ASP A 344 -16.34 -1.87 -0.36
CA ASP A 344 -15.24 -2.78 0.04
C ASP A 344 -14.49 -2.32 1.32
N TYR A 345 -14.63 -1.06 1.73
CA TYR A 345 -13.94 -0.47 2.87
C TYR A 345 -14.67 -0.59 4.21
N VAL A 346 -15.93 -1.06 4.24
CA VAL A 346 -16.61 -1.33 5.51
C VAL A 346 -15.92 -2.55 6.14
N PRO A 347 -15.36 -2.48 7.36
CA PRO A 347 -14.78 -3.65 8.00
C PRO A 347 -15.89 -4.66 8.27
N VAL A 348 -16.04 -5.62 7.36
CA VAL A 348 -17.15 -6.56 7.36
C VAL A 348 -16.74 -7.84 8.08
N GLU A 349 -17.45 -8.17 9.16
CA GLU A 349 -17.41 -9.53 9.70
C GLU A 349 -18.20 -10.46 8.78
N ALA A 350 -17.48 -11.27 7.99
CA ALA A 350 -18.12 -12.24 7.11
C ALA A 350 -18.91 -13.29 7.91
N ALA A 351 -19.88 -13.95 7.27
CA ALA A 351 -20.66 -15.00 7.93
C ALA A 351 -19.76 -16.13 8.46
N ILE A 352 -18.71 -16.47 7.70
CA ILE A 352 -17.72 -17.45 8.10
C ILE A 352 -16.78 -16.98 9.23
N ASP A 353 -16.56 -15.67 9.39
CA ASP A 353 -15.83 -15.10 10.53
C ASP A 353 -16.66 -15.21 11.81
N LEU A 354 -17.95 -14.86 11.74
CA LEU A 354 -18.89 -15.01 12.88
C LEU A 354 -19.03 -16.46 13.33
N PHE A 355 -19.03 -17.39 12.38
CA PHE A 355 -18.99 -18.81 12.69
C PHE A 355 -17.70 -19.21 13.42
N SER A 356 -16.55 -18.85 12.84
CA SER A 356 -15.22 -19.10 13.42
C SER A 356 -15.11 -18.56 14.85
N GLU A 357 -15.66 -17.37 15.11
CA GLU A 357 -15.71 -16.78 16.45
C GLU A 357 -16.64 -17.55 17.39
N GLY A 358 -17.84 -17.92 16.92
CA GLY A 358 -18.86 -18.61 17.72
C GLY A 358 -18.52 -20.05 18.08
N THR A 359 -17.77 -20.76 17.21
CA THR A 359 -17.38 -22.16 17.43
C THR A 359 -15.94 -22.33 17.90
N GLY A 360 -15.12 -21.29 17.78
CA GLY A 360 -13.68 -21.38 18.00
C GLY A 360 -12.91 -22.08 16.87
N SER A 361 -13.56 -22.36 15.73
CA SER A 361 -12.89 -22.92 14.53
C SER A 361 -11.93 -21.88 13.95
N ARG A 362 -10.61 -22.08 14.13
CA ARG A 362 -9.57 -21.16 13.64
C ARG A 362 -8.70 -21.81 12.56
N GLY A 363 -8.07 -20.97 11.73
CA GLY A 363 -7.05 -21.40 10.78
C GLY A 363 -7.60 -22.22 9.61
N LEU A 364 -6.92 -23.33 9.28
CA LEU A 364 -7.21 -24.14 8.07
C LEU A 364 -8.50 -24.97 8.18
N ASP A 365 -9.00 -25.21 9.40
CA ASP A 365 -10.20 -25.99 9.64
C ASP A 365 -11.49 -25.14 9.49
N ARG A 366 -11.35 -23.81 9.39
CA ARG A 366 -12.45 -22.84 9.23
C ARG A 366 -13.31 -23.10 7.99
N ASP A 367 -12.69 -23.24 6.81
CA ASP A 367 -13.42 -23.45 5.56
C ASP A 367 -14.11 -24.83 5.49
N PRO A 368 -13.46 -25.95 5.88
CA PRO A 368 -14.11 -27.25 5.96
C PRO A 368 -15.26 -27.31 6.98
N ASP A 369 -15.06 -26.79 8.20
CA ASP A 369 -16.09 -26.80 9.24
C ASP A 369 -17.31 -25.97 8.82
N TRP A 370 -17.07 -24.84 8.15
CA TRP A 370 -18.13 -24.06 7.53
C TRP A 370 -18.82 -24.83 6.41
N ALA A 371 -18.07 -25.48 5.52
CA ALA A 371 -18.63 -26.25 4.41
C ALA A 371 -19.55 -27.37 4.88
N ASP A 372 -19.19 -28.05 5.98
CA ASP A 372 -19.94 -29.15 6.58
C ASP A 372 -21.17 -28.69 7.39
N LEU A 373 -21.32 -27.39 7.62
CA LEU A 373 -22.48 -26.82 8.30
C LEU A 373 -23.76 -27.00 7.45
N PRO A 374 -24.90 -27.39 8.04
CA PRO A 374 -26.18 -27.40 7.32
C PRO A 374 -26.52 -26.03 6.75
N GLU A 375 -27.10 -25.99 5.55
CA GLU A 375 -27.42 -24.72 4.86
C GLU A 375 -28.32 -23.79 5.69
N ALA A 376 -29.23 -24.34 6.48
CA ALA A 376 -30.08 -23.57 7.40
C ALA A 376 -29.28 -22.85 8.51
N GLU A 377 -28.19 -23.47 8.98
CA GLU A 377 -27.29 -22.84 9.96
C GLU A 377 -26.41 -21.79 9.29
N LYS A 378 -25.90 -22.06 8.08
CA LYS A 378 -25.16 -21.07 7.28
C LYS A 378 -26.00 -19.82 7.06
N GLU A 379 -27.27 -20.00 6.72
CA GLU A 379 -28.21 -18.89 6.52
C GLU A 379 -28.42 -18.06 7.79
N THR A 380 -28.38 -18.68 8.96
CA THR A 380 -28.44 -17.96 10.25
C THR A 380 -27.22 -17.05 10.44
N TYR A 381 -26.01 -17.53 10.12
CA TYR A 381 -24.80 -16.73 10.18
C TYR A 381 -24.76 -15.63 9.10
N ARG A 382 -25.26 -15.92 7.89
CA ARG A 382 -25.41 -14.91 6.83
C ARG A 382 -26.36 -13.81 7.25
N ALA A 383 -27.53 -14.15 7.80
CA ALA A 383 -28.49 -13.17 8.29
C ALA A 383 -27.93 -12.30 9.43
N ARG A 384 -27.15 -12.89 10.34
CA ARG A 384 -26.45 -12.14 11.41
C ARG A 384 -25.38 -11.21 10.87
N SER A 385 -24.54 -11.68 9.95
CA SER A 385 -23.52 -10.88 9.28
C SER A 385 -24.16 -9.70 8.53
N GLU A 386 -25.27 -9.95 7.83
CA GLU A 386 -26.02 -8.91 7.12
C GLU A 386 -26.66 -7.88 8.08
N ALA A 387 -27.18 -8.32 9.23
CA ALA A 387 -27.69 -7.41 10.26
C ALA A 387 -26.59 -6.50 10.82
N ARG A 388 -25.42 -7.06 11.18
CA ARG A 388 -24.26 -6.28 11.65
C ARG A 388 -23.79 -5.29 10.59
N ARG A 389 -23.81 -5.67 9.30
CA ARG A 389 -23.49 -4.75 8.20
C ARG A 389 -24.47 -3.60 8.08
N ARG A 390 -25.78 -3.85 8.17
CA ARG A 390 -26.79 -2.77 8.17
C ARG A 390 -26.60 -1.81 9.34
N GLU A 391 -26.27 -2.33 10.52
CA GLU A 391 -25.99 -1.50 11.70
C GLU A 391 -24.72 -0.66 11.53
N ALA A 392 -23.63 -1.28 11.05
CA ALA A 392 -22.38 -0.59 10.75
C ALA A 392 -22.58 0.50 9.69
N TRP A 393 -23.36 0.21 8.64
CA TRP A 393 -23.70 1.18 7.60
C TRP A 393 -24.54 2.33 8.14
N ALA A 394 -25.57 2.05 8.94
CA ALA A 394 -26.37 3.10 9.56
C ALA A 394 -25.53 3.97 10.51
N TRP A 395 -24.54 3.38 11.19
CA TRP A 395 -23.57 4.13 11.99
C TRP A 395 -22.67 5.02 11.13
N PHE A 396 -22.17 4.48 10.00
CA PHE A 396 -21.33 5.22 9.06
C PHE A 396 -22.09 6.38 8.42
N GLY A 397 -23.35 6.18 8.00
CA GLY A 397 -24.21 7.24 7.48
C GLY A 397 -24.39 8.38 8.50
N ARG A 398 -24.71 8.06 9.76
CA ARG A 398 -24.78 9.08 10.83
C ARG A 398 -23.46 9.80 11.08
N ARG A 399 -22.33 9.12 10.87
CA ARG A 399 -21.01 9.74 11.00
C ARG A 399 -20.75 10.69 9.84
N LEU A 400 -21.05 10.30 8.60
CA LEU A 400 -20.94 11.18 7.44
C LEU A 400 -21.85 12.39 7.56
N GLU A 401 -23.10 12.21 7.97
CA GLU A 401 -24.02 13.33 8.25
C GLU A 401 -23.45 14.30 9.29
N ARG A 402 -22.79 13.77 10.32
CA ARG A 402 -22.10 14.59 11.33
C ARG A 402 -20.89 15.30 10.74
N GLU A 403 -20.04 14.60 10.01
CA GLU A 403 -18.85 15.18 9.39
C GLU A 403 -19.23 16.25 8.35
N ALA A 404 -20.30 16.05 7.58
CA ALA A 404 -20.86 17.04 6.68
C ALA A 404 -21.41 18.26 7.43
N LEU A 405 -22.07 18.05 8.58
CA LEU A 405 -22.50 19.14 9.45
C LEU A 405 -21.31 19.90 10.06
N GLU A 406 -20.23 19.19 10.44
CA GLU A 406 -18.99 19.76 10.98
C GLU A 406 -18.16 20.51 9.92
N ARG A 407 -18.20 20.06 8.65
CA ARG A 407 -17.57 20.73 7.50
C ARG A 407 -18.40 21.88 6.94
N SER A 408 -19.68 21.97 7.30
CA SER A 408 -20.53 23.09 6.86
C SER A 408 -19.88 24.43 7.24
N PRO A 409 -19.78 25.40 6.32
CA PRO A 409 -19.21 26.72 6.62
C PRO A 409 -20.00 27.50 7.69
N ALA A 410 -21.22 27.04 8.02
CA ALA A 410 -22.03 27.57 9.11
C ALA A 410 -21.66 26.98 10.48
N CYS A 411 -20.90 25.90 10.53
CA CYS A 411 -20.44 25.26 11.76
C CYS A 411 -19.12 25.91 12.20
N PRO A 412 -19.02 26.45 13.43
CA PRO A 412 -17.77 26.92 13.97
C PRO A 412 -16.74 25.78 13.90
N GLN A 413 -15.60 25.97 13.22
CA GLN A 413 -14.51 25.00 13.26
C GLN A 413 -13.92 24.94 14.68
N PRO A 414 -13.51 23.75 15.17
CA PRO A 414 -12.78 23.68 16.44
C PRO A 414 -11.53 24.55 16.34
N PRO A 415 -11.18 25.29 17.41
CA PRO A 415 -10.01 26.13 17.39
C PRO A 415 -8.77 25.27 17.15
N PRO A 416 -7.79 25.73 16.35
CA PRO A 416 -6.52 25.04 16.23
C PRO A 416 -5.90 24.91 17.62
N ARG A 417 -5.27 23.75 17.88
CA ARG A 417 -4.54 23.56 19.14
C ARG A 417 -3.33 24.48 19.12
N ALA A 418 -3.24 25.35 20.11
CA ALA A 418 -2.05 26.14 20.33
C ALA A 418 -0.90 25.20 20.72
N GLU A 419 0.27 25.46 20.16
CA GLU A 419 1.52 24.82 20.59
C GLU A 419 2.24 25.67 21.65
N PRO A 420 3.07 25.09 22.53
CA PRO A 420 3.81 25.83 23.56
C PRO A 420 4.61 27.02 23.00
N PHE A 421 5.23 26.82 21.82
CA PHE A 421 5.96 27.87 21.11
C PHE A 421 5.07 29.02 20.64
N GLU A 422 3.83 28.74 20.22
CA GLU A 422 2.89 29.78 19.77
C GLU A 422 2.45 30.64 20.95
N VAL A 423 2.18 30.03 22.10
CA VAL A 423 1.86 30.76 23.34
C VAL A 423 3.03 31.67 23.74
N PHE A 424 4.27 31.17 23.65
CA PHE A 424 5.46 31.99 23.89
C PHE A 424 5.59 33.15 22.91
N ARG A 425 5.44 32.88 21.61
CA ARG A 425 5.49 33.92 20.56
C ARG A 425 4.46 34.99 20.80
N ASP A 426 3.22 34.61 21.11
CA ASP A 426 2.12 35.56 21.30
C ASP A 426 2.35 36.42 22.56
N GLU A 427 2.93 35.86 23.63
CA GLU A 427 3.40 36.63 24.78
C GLU A 427 4.52 37.62 24.41
N GLN A 428 5.51 37.21 23.60
CA GLN A 428 6.58 38.11 23.13
C GLN A 428 6.05 39.26 22.27
N VAL A 429 5.05 39.01 21.43
CA VAL A 429 4.37 40.06 20.65
C VAL A 429 3.59 41.01 21.56
N ALA A 430 2.90 40.48 22.58
CA ALA A 430 2.16 41.27 23.55
C ALA A 430 3.10 42.16 24.40
N GLU A 431 4.24 41.63 24.85
CA GLU A 431 5.26 42.35 25.61
C GLU A 431 5.89 43.50 24.81
N ASN A 432 6.13 43.29 23.51
CA ASN A 432 6.62 44.32 22.59
C ASN A 432 5.52 45.28 22.10
N ARG A 433 4.37 45.32 22.77
CA ARG A 433 3.22 46.21 22.46
C ARG A 433 2.73 46.10 21.01
N GLY A 434 2.89 44.91 20.40
CA GLY A 434 2.50 44.67 19.01
C GLY A 434 3.46 45.24 17.96
N GLU A 435 4.67 45.67 18.34
CA GLU A 435 5.74 45.87 17.37
C GLU A 435 6.13 44.51 16.75
N GLU A 436 6.45 44.53 15.46
CA GLU A 436 6.80 43.33 14.70
C GLU A 436 8.08 42.71 15.28
N VAL A 437 7.91 41.58 15.97
CA VAL A 437 9.04 40.82 16.53
C VAL A 437 9.59 39.92 15.43
N ASP A 438 10.89 40.05 15.14
CA ASP A 438 11.57 39.18 14.19
C ASP A 438 11.38 37.70 14.59
N PHE A 439 10.85 36.90 13.67
CA PHE A 439 10.53 35.49 13.95
C PHE A 439 11.76 34.71 14.42
N TRP A 440 12.92 34.94 13.80
CA TRP A 440 14.17 34.27 14.18
C TRP A 440 14.71 34.72 15.52
N GLU A 441 14.41 35.94 15.97
CA GLU A 441 14.65 36.36 17.34
C GLU A 441 13.77 35.62 18.34
N VAL A 442 12.48 35.42 18.05
CA VAL A 442 11.58 34.62 18.91
C VAL A 442 12.06 33.18 19.01
N VAL A 443 12.42 32.55 17.89
CA VAL A 443 12.99 31.18 17.88
C VAL A 443 14.26 31.10 18.72
N ARG A 444 15.19 32.04 18.56
CA ARG A 444 16.42 32.07 19.37
C ARG A 444 16.14 32.23 20.87
N ARG A 445 15.15 33.03 21.25
CA ARG A 445 14.76 33.19 22.67
C ARG A 445 14.10 31.92 23.20
N TRP A 446 13.26 31.26 22.41
CA TRP A 446 12.67 29.97 22.75
C TRP A 446 13.71 28.86 22.93
N ASP A 447 14.73 28.83 22.06
CA ASP A 447 15.85 27.90 22.14
C ASP A 447 16.75 28.14 23.35
N ALA A 448 16.74 29.36 23.88
CA ALA A 448 17.48 29.73 25.07
C ALA A 448 16.74 29.45 26.40
N LEU A 449 15.44 29.09 26.36
CA LEU A 449 14.68 28.75 27.55
C LEU A 449 15.18 27.45 28.20
N SER A 450 15.16 27.38 29.53
CA SER A 450 15.38 26.14 30.26
C SER A 450 14.21 25.17 30.09
N ASP A 451 14.43 23.88 30.42
CA ASP A 451 13.36 22.88 30.39
C ASP A 451 12.22 23.24 31.36
N GLU A 452 12.53 23.81 32.53
CA GLU A 452 11.51 24.29 33.47
C GLU A 452 10.70 25.47 32.92
N GLU A 453 11.34 26.37 32.18
CA GLU A 453 10.65 27.50 31.54
C GLU A 453 9.75 27.00 30.41
N ARG A 454 10.24 26.06 29.58
CA ARG A 454 9.43 25.39 28.54
C ARG A 454 8.24 24.66 29.11
N TRP A 455 8.42 23.94 30.23
CA TRP A 455 7.32 23.29 30.93
C TRP A 455 6.22 24.27 31.36
N SER A 456 6.58 25.49 31.78
CA SER A 456 5.57 26.50 32.13
C SER A 456 4.72 26.93 30.91
N TYR A 457 5.29 26.88 29.70
CA TYR A 457 4.57 27.13 28.45
C TYR A 457 3.68 25.96 28.05
N ASP A 458 4.04 24.72 28.38
CA ASP A 458 3.14 23.56 28.21
C ASP A 458 1.88 23.72 29.07
N GLU A 459 2.03 24.13 30.33
CA GLU A 459 0.89 24.36 31.23
C GLU A 459 -0.01 25.51 30.72
N LYS A 460 0.59 26.61 30.26
CA LYS A 460 -0.16 27.72 29.65
C LYS A 460 -0.88 27.29 28.38
N MET A 461 -0.24 26.51 27.52
CA MET A 461 -0.83 25.93 26.31
C MET A 461 -2.05 25.07 26.64
N GLN A 462 -1.97 24.22 27.66
CA GLN A 462 -3.12 23.42 28.09
C GLN A 462 -4.30 24.32 28.50
N MET A 463 -4.06 25.38 29.25
CA MET A 463 -5.09 26.32 29.67
C MET A 463 -5.72 27.08 28.48
N VAL A 464 -4.91 27.52 27.52
CA VAL A 464 -5.39 28.17 26.29
C VAL A 464 -6.27 27.21 25.49
N ASN A 465 -5.82 25.97 25.29
CA ASN A 465 -6.55 24.95 24.55
C ASN A 465 -7.87 24.55 25.23
N ILE A 466 -7.90 24.42 26.56
CA ILE A 466 -9.13 24.16 27.33
C ILE A 466 -10.12 25.29 27.12
N ARG A 467 -9.68 26.54 27.32
CA ARG A 467 -10.56 27.71 27.17
C ARG A 467 -11.10 27.85 25.75
N ALA A 468 -10.24 27.68 24.74
CA ALA A 468 -10.65 27.75 23.35
C ALA A 468 -11.71 26.68 23.03
N MET A 469 -11.54 25.47 23.57
CA MET A 469 -12.51 24.39 23.43
C MET A 469 -13.84 24.69 24.13
N GLU A 470 -13.82 25.29 25.33
CA GLU A 470 -15.04 25.72 26.04
C GLU A 470 -15.80 26.79 25.25
N GLU A 471 -15.10 27.80 24.73
CA GLU A 471 -15.69 28.86 23.89
C GLU A 471 -16.28 28.28 22.59
N TRP A 472 -15.62 27.28 22.01
CA TRP A 472 -16.13 26.57 20.84
C TRP A 472 -17.39 25.76 21.15
N GLN A 473 -17.41 25.02 22.27
CA GLN A 473 -18.59 24.26 22.72
C GLN A 473 -19.78 25.17 23.01
N GLU A 474 -19.55 26.36 23.58
CA GLU A 474 -20.59 27.37 23.78
C GLU A 474 -21.15 27.86 22.43
N ARG A 475 -20.28 28.17 21.46
CA ARG A 475 -20.71 28.56 20.10
C ARG A 475 -21.51 27.46 19.41
N MET A 476 -21.07 26.20 19.51
CA MET A 476 -21.78 25.04 18.97
C MET A 476 -23.18 24.89 19.60
N SER A 477 -23.28 25.04 20.92
CA SER A 477 -24.55 24.95 21.63
C SER A 477 -25.52 26.06 21.20
N ASN A 478 -25.02 27.28 21.03
CA ASN A 478 -25.81 28.43 20.56
C ASN A 478 -26.24 28.28 19.09
N ALA A 479 -25.36 27.75 18.23
CA ALA A 479 -25.68 27.48 16.83
C ALA A 479 -26.80 26.43 16.71
N ALA A 480 -26.71 25.33 17.47
CA ALA A 480 -27.74 24.30 17.51
C ALA A 480 -29.10 24.85 17.99
N ALA A 481 -29.11 25.64 19.06
CA ALA A 481 -30.34 26.27 19.57
C ALA A 481 -30.98 27.24 18.55
N THR A 482 -30.16 27.92 17.75
CA THR A 482 -30.63 28.85 16.71
C THR A 482 -31.19 28.09 15.51
N ALA A 483 -30.58 26.97 15.12
CA ALA A 483 -31.07 26.10 14.06
C ALA A 483 -32.44 25.49 14.40
N ASP A 484 -32.62 25.01 15.64
CA ASP A 484 -33.91 24.48 16.11
C ASP A 484 -35.01 25.55 16.14
N ALA A 485 -34.67 26.81 16.48
CA ALA A 485 -35.63 27.92 16.47
C ALA A 485 -36.00 28.38 15.05
N ALA A 486 -35.14 28.13 14.06
CA ALA A 486 -35.37 28.48 12.65
C ALA A 486 -36.13 27.39 11.87
N ALA A 487 -36.28 26.19 12.44
CA ALA A 487 -37.07 25.13 11.83
C ALA A 487 -38.55 25.56 11.73
N PRO A 488 -39.15 25.57 10.53
CA PRO A 488 -40.55 25.96 10.37
C PRO A 488 -41.45 24.99 11.15
N VAL A 489 -42.30 25.55 12.01
CA VAL A 489 -43.34 24.79 12.73
C VAL A 489 -44.31 24.23 11.68
N GLY A 490 -44.09 22.96 11.32
CA GLY A 490 -44.95 22.16 10.44
C GLY A 490 -46.11 21.53 11.21
#